data_AF-A0A7X2BPG5-F1
#
_entry.id   AF-A0A7X2BPG5-F1
#
_cell.length_a   1.000
_cell.length_b   1.000
_cell.length_c   1.000
_cell.angle_alpha   90.00
_cell.angle_beta   90.00
_cell.angle_gamma   90.00
#
_symmetry.space_group_name_H-M   'P 1'
#
loop_
_entity.id
_entity.type
_entity.pdbx_description
1 polymer ?
#
loop_
_entity_poly.entity_id
_entity_poly.type
_entity_poly.pdbx_seq_one_letter_code
_entity_poly.pdbx_strand_id
1 'polypeptide(L)'
;MPFEKSLKATLLVLLAASLGACLPWPRERSAYADLCQSEYQFKVPGADGKKTIILETYLYDHTAQYSDRPFEQGVSKTFPGETYSRRHFYIQLIAYNKGRIRPTRSSSGEAPIPILYDGRQAYITFEDGSQLKALPDVYLGDKETYDYPLYYEKYARTSPYDINSDEVHSRVPRITNNSSYGSVYLIFPTEKFDADSKWTINLGSMDVGGQKVDLPPMKTCYQPVKKWIGIEPLMRP
;
A
#
# COMPACT_ATOMS: atom_id res chain seq x y z
N MET A 1 46.19 -28.17 -46.56
CA MET A 1 44.79 -28.22 -46.07
C MET A 1 44.63 -28.16 -44.53
N PRO A 2 45.34 -27.30 -43.76
CA PRO A 2 45.02 -27.11 -42.33
C PRO A 2 44.16 -25.85 -42.05
N PHE A 3 44.09 -24.91 -43.00
CA PHE A 3 43.45 -23.60 -42.78
C PHE A 3 41.92 -23.63 -42.70
N GLU A 4 41.24 -24.52 -43.43
CA GLU A 4 39.77 -24.59 -43.42
C GLU A 4 39.18 -25.15 -42.12
N LYS A 5 39.91 -26.03 -41.43
CA LYS A 5 39.46 -26.59 -40.15
C LYS A 5 39.57 -25.58 -39.01
N SER A 6 40.58 -24.71 -39.06
CA SER A 6 40.75 -23.64 -38.08
C SER A 6 39.65 -22.59 -38.21
N LEU A 7 39.28 -22.18 -39.43
CA LEU A 7 38.25 -21.16 -39.64
C LEU A 7 36.86 -21.61 -39.15
N LYS A 8 36.51 -22.89 -39.37
CA LYS A 8 35.23 -23.46 -38.91
C LYS A 8 35.15 -23.60 -37.39
N ALA A 9 36.26 -23.94 -36.73
CA ALA A 9 36.32 -24.00 -35.28
C ALA A 9 36.22 -22.60 -34.65
N THR A 10 36.89 -21.60 -35.22
CA THR A 10 36.81 -20.22 -34.74
C THR A 10 35.42 -19.61 -34.95
N LEU A 11 34.75 -19.90 -36.07
CA LEU A 11 33.38 -19.45 -36.33
C LEU A 11 32.36 -20.08 -35.38
N LEU A 12 32.51 -21.36 -35.02
CA LEU A 12 31.64 -22.02 -34.06
C LEU A 12 31.81 -21.47 -32.64
N VAL A 13 33.03 -21.14 -32.24
CA VAL A 13 33.31 -20.54 -30.92
C VAL A 13 32.76 -19.10 -30.85
N LEU A 14 32.84 -18.34 -31.94
CA LEU A 14 32.24 -17.00 -32.04
C LEU A 14 30.70 -17.02 -32.05
N LEU A 15 30.07 -18.03 -32.68
CA LEU A 15 28.61 -18.21 -32.62
C LEU A 15 28.12 -18.73 -31.26
N ALA A 16 28.88 -19.60 -30.59
CA ALA A 16 28.56 -20.05 -29.24
C ALA A 16 28.70 -18.91 -28.21
N ALA A 17 29.65 -18.00 -28.41
CA ALA A 17 29.82 -16.81 -27.58
C ALA A 17 28.73 -15.74 -27.84
N SER A 18 28.15 -15.67 -29.04
CA SER A 18 27.05 -14.73 -29.34
C SER A 18 25.67 -15.23 -28.91
N LEU A 19 25.49 -16.55 -28.70
CA LEU A 19 24.26 -17.13 -28.16
C LEU A 19 24.17 -17.07 -26.62
N GLY A 20 25.26 -16.71 -25.92
CA GLY A 20 25.27 -16.54 -24.46
C GLY A 20 24.82 -15.17 -23.95
N ALA A 21 24.61 -14.18 -24.83
CA ALA A 21 24.41 -12.78 -24.44
C ALA A 21 22.93 -12.33 -24.37
N CYS A 22 21.98 -13.25 -24.41
CA CYS A 22 20.55 -12.95 -24.26
C CYS A 22 19.85 -14.01 -23.40
N LEU A 23 20.38 -14.26 -22.21
CA LEU A 23 19.48 -14.62 -21.12
C LEU A 23 18.92 -13.30 -20.61
N PRO A 24 17.63 -12.99 -20.83
CA PRO A 24 17.02 -11.88 -20.10
C PRO A 24 17.12 -12.30 -18.64
N TRP A 25 18.07 -11.73 -17.91
CA TRP A 25 18.12 -11.88 -16.47
C TRP A 25 16.73 -11.51 -15.99
N PRO A 26 15.96 -12.45 -15.41
CA PRO A 26 14.79 -12.05 -14.68
C PRO A 26 15.36 -11.28 -13.49
N ARG A 27 15.43 -9.96 -13.59
CA ARG A 27 15.55 -9.11 -12.42
C ARG A 27 14.24 -9.29 -11.67
N GLU A 28 14.17 -10.34 -10.87
CA GLU A 28 13.30 -10.37 -9.71
C GLU A 28 13.67 -9.15 -8.88
N ARG A 29 12.71 -8.23 -8.79
CA ARG A 29 12.79 -7.05 -7.96
C ARG A 29 11.73 -7.21 -6.91
N SER A 30 12.12 -6.96 -5.67
CA SER A 30 11.21 -6.87 -4.55
C SER A 30 10.21 -5.74 -4.82
N ALA A 31 8.99 -6.12 -5.23
CA ALA A 31 7.82 -5.30 -4.95
C ALA A 31 7.36 -5.71 -3.54
N TYR A 32 7.09 -4.72 -2.67
CA TYR A 32 6.70 -4.95 -1.29
C TYR A 32 5.43 -5.80 -1.19
N ALA A 33 5.16 -6.34 0.01
CA ALA A 33 4.04 -7.23 0.27
C ALA A 33 2.71 -6.67 -0.28
N ASP A 34 2.21 -7.29 -1.34
CA ASP A 34 0.87 -7.02 -1.86
C ASP A 34 -0.16 -7.65 -0.92
N LEU A 35 -1.31 -6.99 -0.78
CA LEU A 35 -2.48 -7.64 -0.18
C LEU A 35 -3.13 -8.54 -1.23
N CYS A 36 -3.55 -9.74 -0.83
CA CYS A 36 -4.35 -10.60 -1.71
C CYS A 36 -5.67 -9.97 -2.12
N GLN A 37 -6.18 -9.06 -1.31
CA GLN A 37 -7.32 -8.22 -1.61
C GLN A 37 -7.09 -6.85 -0.98
N SER A 38 -7.08 -5.82 -1.82
CA SER A 38 -6.86 -4.42 -1.43
C SER A 38 -8.13 -3.58 -1.46
N GLU A 39 -9.21 -4.04 -2.11
CA GLU A 39 -10.49 -3.31 -2.16
C GLU A 39 -11.61 -4.17 -1.57
N TYR A 40 -12.42 -3.54 -0.73
CA TYR A 40 -13.61 -4.14 -0.11
C TYR A 40 -14.82 -3.24 -0.33
N GLN A 41 -15.97 -3.88 -0.60
CA GLN A 41 -17.23 -3.18 -0.78
C GLN A 41 -18.26 -3.69 0.22
N PHE A 42 -18.84 -2.77 0.98
CA PHE A 42 -19.82 -3.06 2.02
C PHE A 42 -21.14 -2.39 1.71
N LYS A 43 -22.25 -3.13 1.78
CA LYS A 43 -23.60 -2.56 1.64
C LYS A 43 -24.16 -2.34 3.03
N VAL A 44 -24.34 -1.07 3.40
CA VAL A 44 -24.80 -0.66 4.73
C VAL A 44 -26.19 -0.03 4.63
N PRO A 45 -27.14 -0.36 5.51
CA PRO A 45 -28.41 0.37 5.60
C PRO A 45 -28.16 1.84 5.97
N GLY A 46 -28.78 2.77 5.26
CA GLY A 46 -28.78 4.20 5.58
C GLY A 46 -30.20 4.76 5.54
N ALA A 47 -30.36 6.01 6.00
CA ALA A 47 -31.66 6.69 6.06
C ALA A 47 -32.37 6.74 4.69
N ASP A 48 -31.61 6.95 3.62
CA ASP A 48 -32.10 7.03 2.23
C ASP A 48 -32.01 5.69 1.48
N GLY A 49 -31.90 4.57 2.19
CA GLY A 49 -31.73 3.24 1.63
C GLY A 49 -30.31 2.69 1.74
N LYS A 50 -30.00 1.63 0.99
CA LYS A 50 -28.70 0.95 1.08
C LYS A 50 -27.60 1.80 0.44
N LYS A 51 -26.56 2.08 1.22
CA LYS A 51 -25.35 2.80 0.78
C LYS A 51 -24.21 1.80 0.56
N THR A 52 -23.35 2.10 -0.41
CA THR A 52 -22.16 1.29 -0.68
C THR A 52 -20.94 2.01 -0.15
N ILE A 53 -20.23 1.38 0.77
CA ILE A 53 -18.95 1.84 1.29
C ILE A 53 -17.84 1.10 0.57
N ILE A 54 -16.85 1.84 0.09
CA ILE A 54 -15.62 1.31 -0.46
C ILE A 54 -14.52 1.53 0.57
N LEU A 55 -13.75 0.48 0.85
CA LEU A 55 -12.52 0.55 1.61
C LEU A 55 -11.39 0.01 0.73
N GLU A 56 -10.45 0.88 0.40
CA GLU A 56 -9.19 0.50 -0.23
C GLU A 56 -8.08 0.50 0.83
N THR A 57 -7.26 -0.54 0.82
CA THR A 57 -6.19 -0.77 1.80
C THR A 57 -4.89 -1.05 1.08
N TYR A 58 -3.83 -0.36 1.49
CA TYR A 58 -2.50 -0.50 0.89
C TYR A 58 -1.46 -0.69 1.99
N LEU A 59 -0.57 -1.68 1.81
CA LEU A 59 0.65 -1.78 2.60
C LEU A 59 1.75 -0.94 1.97
N TYR A 60 1.81 -0.91 0.63
CA TYR A 60 2.62 -0.05 -0.22
C TYR A 60 1.81 0.30 -1.48
N ASP A 61 2.14 1.39 -2.16
CA ASP A 61 1.47 1.72 -3.41
C ASP A 61 1.87 0.75 -4.52
N HIS A 62 0.88 0.07 -5.09
CA HIS A 62 1.06 -0.92 -6.16
C HIS A 62 1.67 -0.31 -7.45
N THR A 63 1.61 1.02 -7.63
CA THR A 63 2.11 1.72 -8.83
C THR A 63 3.49 2.33 -8.69
N ALA A 64 4.03 2.46 -7.49
CA ALA A 64 5.36 3.02 -7.30
C ALA A 64 6.34 2.13 -8.06
N GLN A 65 6.83 2.68 -9.17
CA GLN A 65 7.43 1.93 -10.25
C GLN A 65 8.58 1.08 -9.73
N TYR A 66 8.75 -0.09 -10.35
CA TYR A 66 9.91 -0.98 -10.27
C TYR A 66 11.22 -0.23 -10.60
N SER A 67 11.65 0.67 -9.73
CA SER A 67 12.87 1.46 -9.88
C SER A 67 14.07 0.62 -9.45
N ASP A 68 15.27 1.00 -9.88
CA ASP A 68 16.53 0.38 -9.41
C ASP A 68 16.82 0.66 -7.92
N ARG A 69 16.01 1.51 -7.27
CA ARG A 69 16.13 1.86 -5.86
C ARG A 69 14.88 1.39 -5.10
N PRO A 70 15.01 0.46 -4.14
CA PRO A 70 13.90 0.11 -3.26
C PRO A 70 13.46 1.36 -2.47
N PHE A 71 12.17 1.65 -2.46
CA PHE A 71 11.62 2.71 -1.62
C PHE A 71 11.32 2.13 -0.24
N GLU A 72 12.21 2.34 0.72
CA GLU A 72 11.98 1.87 2.10
C GLU A 72 10.78 2.63 2.71
N GLN A 73 9.71 1.90 3.04
CA GLN A 73 8.76 2.41 4.01
C GLN A 73 9.41 2.45 5.38
N GLY A 74 9.56 3.65 5.91
CA GLY A 74 10.09 3.84 7.23
C GLY A 74 9.89 5.28 7.65
N VAL A 75 8.91 5.51 8.51
CA VAL A 75 8.98 6.68 9.39
C VAL A 75 9.81 6.25 10.59
N SER A 76 10.87 7.00 10.87
CA SER A 76 11.71 6.73 12.03
C SER A 76 11.32 7.70 13.14
N LYS A 77 11.09 7.18 14.36
CA LYS A 77 10.81 8.01 15.54
C LYS A 77 11.64 7.53 16.72
N THR A 78 12.17 8.50 17.47
CA THR A 78 12.72 8.28 18.81
C THR A 78 11.59 8.40 19.84
N PHE A 79 11.38 7.36 20.66
CA PHE A 79 10.41 7.42 21.76
C PHE A 79 11.00 8.12 23.00
N PRO A 80 10.16 8.67 23.91
CA PRO A 80 10.65 9.21 25.18
C PRO A 80 11.49 8.19 25.95
N GLY A 81 12.76 8.50 26.18
CA GLY A 81 13.72 7.60 26.84
C GLY A 81 14.54 6.69 25.92
N GLU A 82 14.29 6.69 24.61
CA GLU A 82 15.11 5.95 23.64
C GLU A 82 16.19 6.85 23.01
N THR A 83 17.35 6.28 22.73
CA THR A 83 18.48 6.99 22.09
C THR A 83 18.47 6.88 20.56
N TYR A 84 17.76 5.88 20.03
CA TYR A 84 17.75 5.55 18.61
C TYR A 84 16.34 5.58 18.03
N SER A 85 16.25 5.98 16.76
CA SER A 85 15.01 6.05 16.02
C SER A 85 14.61 4.65 15.53
N ARG A 86 13.39 4.21 15.84
CA ARG A 86 12.90 2.87 15.45
C ARG A 86 12.20 2.92 14.11
N ARG A 87 12.37 1.88 13.30
CA ARG A 87 11.60 1.71 12.05
C ARG A 87 10.13 1.45 12.39
N HIS A 88 9.24 1.96 11.54
CA HIS A 88 7.81 1.74 11.64
C HIS A 88 7.28 1.26 10.31
N PHE A 89 6.35 0.32 10.39
CA PHE A 89 5.52 -0.11 9.28
C PHE A 89 4.18 0.63 9.34
N TYR A 90 3.54 0.88 8.20
CA TYR A 90 2.23 1.50 8.19
C TYR A 90 1.29 0.89 7.16
N ILE A 91 0.00 1.01 7.42
CA ILE A 91 -1.07 0.57 6.53
C ILE A 91 -1.90 1.79 6.19
N GLN A 92 -2.09 2.03 4.90
CA GLN A 92 -2.94 3.09 4.39
C GLN A 92 -4.36 2.58 4.19
N LEU A 93 -5.33 3.38 4.64
CA LEU A 93 -6.76 3.14 4.47
C LEU A 93 -7.39 4.31 3.73
N ILE A 94 -8.17 4.02 2.69
CA ILE A 94 -9.00 4.99 1.95
C ILE A 94 -10.43 4.49 2.02
N ALA A 95 -11.27 5.15 2.82
CA ALA A 95 -12.66 4.77 3.00
C ALA A 95 -13.60 5.88 2.51
N TYR A 96 -14.61 5.52 1.72
CA TYR A 96 -15.60 6.48 1.23
C TYR A 96 -16.94 5.82 0.90
N ASN A 97 -18.02 6.59 0.98
CA ASN A 97 -19.29 6.18 0.37
C ASN A 97 -19.26 6.44 -1.15
N LYS A 98 -19.74 5.47 -1.92
CA LYS A 98 -19.82 5.55 -3.38
C LYS A 98 -20.64 6.79 -3.79
N GLY A 99 -20.07 7.62 -4.66
CA GLY A 99 -20.73 8.84 -5.14
C GLY A 99 -20.55 10.07 -4.24
N ARG A 100 -19.79 9.97 -3.14
CA ARG A 100 -19.43 11.08 -2.24
C ARG A 100 -19.04 12.38 -2.98
N ILE A 101 -19.60 13.51 -2.53
CA ILE A 101 -19.18 14.88 -2.85
C ILE A 101 -17.75 15.08 -2.36
N ARG A 102 -16.91 15.69 -3.20
CA ARG A 102 -15.47 15.80 -2.95
C ARG A 102 -15.10 17.22 -2.54
N PRO A 103 -14.30 17.41 -1.48
CA PRO A 103 -13.76 18.72 -1.10
C PRO A 103 -12.92 19.36 -2.20
N THR A 104 -12.32 18.53 -3.05
CA THR A 104 -11.35 18.92 -4.07
C THR A 104 -11.95 19.12 -5.46
N ARG A 105 -13.26 18.91 -5.66
CA ARG A 105 -13.93 19.03 -6.98
C ARG A 105 -15.30 19.71 -6.87
N SER A 106 -15.85 20.13 -8.00
CA SER A 106 -17.19 20.73 -8.10
C SER A 106 -18.29 19.80 -7.54
N SER A 107 -19.34 20.42 -6.98
CA SER A 107 -20.24 19.93 -5.93
C SER A 107 -21.30 18.89 -6.32
N SER A 108 -21.05 18.05 -7.34
CA SER A 108 -21.99 16.97 -7.69
C SER A 108 -21.67 15.68 -6.91
N GLY A 109 -22.67 15.10 -6.24
CA GLY A 109 -22.55 13.79 -5.57
C GLY A 109 -23.49 13.63 -4.37
N GLU A 110 -23.26 12.58 -3.59
CA GLU A 110 -23.90 12.33 -2.31
C GLU A 110 -23.14 12.96 -1.15
N ALA A 111 -23.83 13.39 -0.09
CA ALA A 111 -23.16 13.84 1.12
C ALA A 111 -22.24 12.75 1.71
N PRO A 112 -21.13 13.12 2.38
CA PRO A 112 -20.30 12.16 3.08
C PRO A 112 -21.09 11.52 4.24
N ILE A 113 -20.93 10.21 4.39
CA ILE A 113 -21.46 9.44 5.53
C ILE A 113 -20.31 9.23 6.52
N PRO A 114 -20.45 9.56 7.82
CA PRO A 114 -19.40 9.31 8.78
C PRO A 114 -18.98 7.83 8.80
N ILE A 115 -17.67 7.58 8.69
CA ILE A 115 -17.06 6.25 8.82
C ILE A 115 -16.07 6.33 9.97
N LEU A 116 -16.50 5.94 11.17
CA LEU A 116 -15.65 5.96 12.35
C LEU A 116 -14.79 4.69 12.39
N TYR A 117 -13.48 4.88 12.49
CA TYR A 117 -12.52 3.81 12.67
C TYR A 117 -11.73 4.01 13.97
N ASP A 118 -11.59 2.92 14.73
CA ASP A 118 -10.76 2.89 15.94
C ASP A 118 -9.40 2.24 15.59
N GLY A 119 -8.29 2.96 15.77
CA GLY A 119 -6.95 2.41 15.56
C GLY A 119 -6.54 1.35 16.58
N ARG A 120 -7.12 1.36 17.80
CA ARG A 120 -6.72 0.50 18.92
C ARG A 120 -7.06 -0.98 18.72
N GLN A 121 -8.00 -1.28 17.84
CA GLN A 121 -8.37 -2.65 17.45
C GLN A 121 -7.41 -3.26 16.43
N ALA A 122 -6.56 -2.46 15.77
CA ALA A 122 -5.71 -2.95 14.70
C ALA A 122 -4.49 -3.73 15.24
N TYR A 123 -4.23 -4.90 14.66
CA TYR A 123 -3.06 -5.70 14.97
C TYR A 123 -2.61 -6.59 13.81
N ILE A 124 -1.31 -6.87 13.77
CA ILE A 124 -0.69 -7.86 12.89
C ILE A 124 -0.49 -9.13 13.69
N THR A 125 -0.81 -10.28 13.09
CA THR A 125 -0.41 -11.61 13.59
C THR A 125 0.72 -12.13 12.72
N PHE A 126 1.85 -12.45 13.36
CA PHE A 126 3.02 -13.03 12.71
C PHE A 126 2.89 -14.55 12.55
N GLU A 127 3.82 -15.16 11.83
CA GLU A 127 3.85 -16.62 11.60
C GLU A 127 3.95 -17.42 12.90
N ASP A 128 4.65 -16.89 13.91
CA ASP A 128 4.78 -17.51 15.23
C ASP A 128 3.53 -17.33 16.13
N GLY A 129 2.49 -16.67 15.61
CA GLY A 129 1.23 -16.38 16.32
C GLY A 129 1.30 -15.17 17.24
N SER A 130 2.48 -14.53 17.40
CA SER A 130 2.59 -13.31 18.19
C SER A 130 1.85 -12.15 17.51
N GLN A 131 1.43 -11.18 18.32
CA GLN A 131 0.68 -10.02 17.85
C GLN A 131 1.47 -8.73 18.02
N LEU A 132 1.46 -7.90 16.98
CA LEU A 132 1.90 -6.50 17.04
C LEU A 132 0.68 -5.59 16.93
N LYS A 133 0.42 -4.81 17.98
CA LYS A 133 -0.64 -3.78 17.95
C LYS A 133 -0.18 -2.56 17.16
N ALA A 134 -1.12 -1.93 16.47
CA ALA A 134 -0.92 -0.58 15.96
C ALA A 134 -0.82 0.42 17.11
N LEU A 135 -0.34 1.61 16.81
CA LEU A 135 -0.52 2.77 17.66
C LEU A 135 -2.01 3.12 17.79
N PRO A 136 -2.41 3.70 18.94
CA PRO A 136 -3.83 3.92 19.24
C PRO A 136 -4.49 4.96 18.34
N ASP A 137 -3.72 5.91 17.80
CA ASP A 137 -4.24 7.02 17.00
C ASP A 137 -4.27 6.69 15.50
N VAL A 138 -5.14 7.39 14.78
CA VAL A 138 -5.19 7.39 13.32
C VAL A 138 -4.37 8.55 12.80
N TYR A 139 -3.47 8.31 11.85
CA TYR A 139 -2.56 9.33 11.33
C TYR A 139 -3.01 9.83 9.97
N LEU A 140 -2.91 11.14 9.74
CA LEU A 140 -3.20 11.77 8.45
C LEU A 140 -1.95 11.81 7.57
N GLY A 141 -2.16 11.86 6.25
CA GLY A 141 -1.10 12.16 5.29
C GLY A 141 -0.53 13.57 5.48
N ASP A 142 0.75 13.72 5.14
CA ASP A 142 1.42 15.02 5.14
C ASP A 142 0.81 16.01 4.13
N LYS A 143 0.78 17.32 4.44
CA LYS A 143 0.24 18.35 3.54
C LYS A 143 1.07 18.65 2.28
N GLU A 144 2.33 18.21 2.20
CA GLU A 144 3.18 18.51 1.05
C GLU A 144 3.20 17.35 0.06
N THR A 145 3.34 16.12 0.57
CA THR A 145 3.44 14.91 -0.25
C THR A 145 2.20 14.01 -0.17
N TYR A 146 1.51 13.96 0.97
CA TYR A 146 0.33 13.13 1.27
C TYR A 146 0.54 11.61 1.14
N ASP A 147 1.77 11.16 0.87
CA ASP A 147 2.10 9.78 0.47
C ASP A 147 2.46 8.86 1.65
N TYR A 148 2.80 9.45 2.79
CA TYR A 148 3.16 8.73 4.01
C TYR A 148 2.66 9.49 5.24
N PRO A 149 2.42 8.78 6.36
CA PRO A 149 2.03 9.45 7.59
C PRO A 149 3.17 10.27 8.15
N LEU A 150 2.83 11.39 8.78
CA LEU A 150 3.75 12.05 9.71
C LEU A 150 3.37 11.70 11.13
N TYR A 151 4.38 11.37 11.94
CA TYR A 151 4.19 10.89 13.30
C TYR A 151 3.85 12.02 14.30
N TYR A 152 3.93 13.30 13.91
CA TYR A 152 3.73 14.41 14.85
C TYR A 152 2.27 14.54 15.32
N GLU A 153 2.06 15.08 16.53
CA GLU A 153 0.73 15.29 17.14
C GLU A 153 -0.24 16.02 16.19
N LYS A 154 0.26 16.96 15.38
CA LYS A 154 -0.53 17.68 14.36
C LYS A 154 -1.25 16.75 13.37
N TYR A 155 -0.69 15.58 13.09
CA TYR A 155 -1.20 14.60 12.14
C TYR A 155 -1.87 13.39 12.81
N ALA A 156 -1.76 13.26 14.14
CA ALA A 156 -2.45 12.23 14.90
C ALA A 156 -3.89 12.66 15.21
N ARG A 157 -4.83 11.74 15.08
CA ARG A 157 -6.24 11.91 15.46
C ARG A 157 -6.60 10.80 16.43
N THR A 158 -7.12 11.19 17.59
CA THR A 158 -7.52 10.26 18.63
C THR A 158 -8.62 9.34 18.11
N SER A 159 -8.45 8.04 18.35
CA SER A 159 -9.45 7.04 17.97
C SER A 159 -10.67 7.02 18.92
N PRO A 160 -11.89 6.79 18.40
CA PRO A 160 -12.23 6.61 17.00
C PRO A 160 -12.26 7.94 16.23
N TYR A 161 -11.96 7.88 14.93
CA TYR A 161 -11.93 9.06 14.06
C TYR A 161 -12.70 8.82 12.76
N ASP A 162 -13.33 9.88 12.23
CA ASP A 162 -14.04 9.81 10.94
C ASP A 162 -13.05 9.83 9.78
N ILE A 163 -12.79 8.63 9.25
CA ILE A 163 -11.85 8.40 8.15
C ILE A 163 -12.44 8.75 6.78
N ASN A 164 -13.74 9.11 6.70
CA ASN A 164 -14.41 9.63 5.51
C ASN A 164 -14.66 11.15 5.59
N SER A 165 -13.99 11.86 6.52
CA SER A 165 -14.17 13.30 6.70
C SER A 165 -13.54 14.13 5.58
N ASP A 166 -13.98 15.38 5.43
CA ASP A 166 -13.38 16.32 4.47
C ASP A 166 -11.92 16.67 4.83
N GLU A 167 -11.57 16.59 6.12
CA GLU A 167 -10.17 16.71 6.54
C GLU A 167 -9.33 15.61 5.88
N VAL A 168 -9.77 14.36 5.93
CA VAL A 168 -9.08 13.25 5.27
C VAL A 168 -9.08 13.46 3.76
N HIS A 169 -10.23 13.70 3.14
CA HIS A 169 -10.31 13.71 1.67
C HIS A 169 -9.75 14.95 0.98
N SER A 170 -9.42 16.00 1.73
CA SER A 170 -8.57 17.10 1.21
C SER A 170 -7.10 16.69 1.04
N ARG A 171 -6.70 15.51 1.55
CA ARG A 171 -5.33 14.98 1.58
C ARG A 171 -5.16 13.76 0.68
N VAL A 172 -5.34 13.98 -0.62
CA VAL A 172 -5.25 12.92 -1.63
C VAL A 172 -3.78 12.51 -1.82
N PRO A 173 -3.41 11.24 -1.61
CA PRO A 173 -2.05 10.75 -1.87
C PRO A 173 -1.68 10.96 -3.34
N ARG A 174 -0.42 11.30 -3.62
CA ARG A 174 0.07 11.47 -4.99
C ARG A 174 0.46 10.15 -5.62
N ILE A 175 0.94 9.22 -4.80
CA ILE A 175 1.53 7.98 -5.28
C ILE A 175 0.46 6.90 -5.44
N THR A 176 -0.68 6.94 -4.73
CA THR A 176 -1.73 5.92 -4.91
C THR A 176 -2.46 6.03 -6.24
N ASN A 177 -2.98 4.90 -6.74
CA ASN A 177 -3.99 4.86 -7.82
C ASN A 177 -5.24 5.72 -7.56
N ASN A 178 -5.50 6.09 -6.30
CA ASN A 178 -6.65 6.86 -5.90
C ASN A 178 -6.36 8.37 -5.95
N SER A 179 -6.64 9.00 -7.08
CA SER A 179 -6.54 10.46 -7.26
C SER A 179 -7.76 11.24 -6.77
N SER A 180 -8.69 10.56 -6.08
CA SER A 180 -10.02 11.10 -5.78
C SER A 180 -10.31 11.25 -4.29
N TYR A 181 -9.68 10.42 -3.46
CA TYR A 181 -9.98 10.29 -2.05
C TYR A 181 -8.69 10.30 -1.23
N GLY A 182 -8.67 11.15 -0.20
CA GLY A 182 -7.62 11.13 0.80
C GLY A 182 -7.62 9.89 1.69
N SER A 183 -6.51 9.72 2.41
CA SER A 183 -6.22 8.51 3.16
C SER A 183 -5.86 8.79 4.62
N VAL A 184 -6.02 7.76 5.44
CA VAL A 184 -5.46 7.69 6.78
C VAL A 184 -4.48 6.54 6.89
N TYR A 185 -3.68 6.54 7.95
CA TYR A 185 -2.62 5.58 8.16
C TYR A 185 -2.66 5.02 9.57
N LEU A 186 -2.42 3.71 9.67
CA LEU A 186 -2.20 2.99 10.92
C LEU A 186 -0.72 2.65 11.03
N ILE A 187 -0.09 3.02 12.14
CA ILE A 187 1.34 2.84 12.34
C ILE A 187 1.59 1.67 13.27
N PHE A 188 2.48 0.76 12.88
CA PHE A 188 2.92 -0.41 13.62
C PHE A 188 4.41 -0.25 13.99
N PRO A 189 4.75 -0.15 15.29
CA PRO A 189 6.13 0.04 15.73
C PRO A 189 6.91 -1.28 15.62
N THR A 190 7.62 -1.48 14.51
CA THR A 190 8.43 -2.69 14.29
C THR A 190 9.61 -2.43 13.36
N GLU A 191 10.75 -3.00 13.74
CA GLU A 191 11.95 -3.08 12.90
C GLU A 191 12.01 -4.38 12.09
N LYS A 192 11.10 -5.32 12.37
CA LYS A 192 11.08 -6.67 11.82
C LYS A 192 10.11 -6.81 10.64
N PHE A 193 9.89 -5.74 9.87
CA PHE A 193 9.07 -5.87 8.65
C PHE A 193 9.81 -6.70 7.61
N ASP A 194 9.35 -7.93 7.45
CA ASP A 194 9.83 -8.87 6.44
C ASP A 194 8.71 -9.07 5.41
N ALA A 195 8.91 -8.51 4.22
CA ALA A 195 7.94 -8.55 3.12
C ALA A 195 7.69 -9.98 2.62
N ASP A 196 8.65 -10.88 2.85
CA ASP A 196 8.61 -12.28 2.43
C ASP A 196 8.12 -13.19 3.56
N SER A 197 7.39 -12.67 4.56
CA SER A 197 6.83 -13.49 5.63
C SER A 197 5.31 -13.37 5.69
N LYS A 198 4.62 -14.45 6.10
CA LYS A 198 3.16 -14.51 6.07
C LYS A 198 2.57 -13.74 7.22
N TRP A 199 2.07 -12.55 6.91
CA TRP A 199 1.43 -11.68 7.88
C TRP A 199 -0.08 -11.67 7.67
N THR A 200 -0.81 -11.72 8.78
CA THR A 200 -2.26 -11.46 8.78
C THR A 200 -2.52 -10.15 9.50
N ILE A 201 -3.10 -9.19 8.79
CA ILE A 201 -3.48 -7.90 9.33
C ILE A 201 -4.95 -7.95 9.70
N ASN A 202 -5.25 -7.60 10.95
CA ASN A 202 -6.60 -7.52 11.48
C ASN A 202 -6.92 -6.05 11.75
N LEU A 203 -7.86 -5.48 11.00
CA LEU A 203 -8.30 -4.10 11.19
C LEU A 203 -9.47 -3.96 12.18
N GLY A 204 -10.13 -5.06 12.55
CA GLY A 204 -11.30 -5.02 13.42
C GLY A 204 -12.57 -4.65 12.66
N SER A 205 -13.20 -3.53 13.02
CA SER A 205 -14.50 -3.10 12.50
C SER A 205 -14.57 -1.59 12.29
N MET A 206 -15.48 -1.12 11.46
CA MET A 206 -15.80 0.30 11.32
C MET A 206 -17.26 0.55 11.68
N ASP A 207 -17.57 1.74 12.18
CA ASP A 207 -18.94 2.21 12.32
C ASP A 207 -19.28 3.14 11.15
N VAL A 208 -20.25 2.73 10.33
CA VAL A 208 -20.72 3.48 9.17
C VAL A 208 -22.12 3.99 9.49
N GLY A 209 -22.25 5.29 9.76
CA GLY A 209 -23.56 5.91 10.02
C GLY A 209 -24.36 5.24 11.16
N GLY A 210 -23.68 4.75 12.20
CA GLY A 210 -24.27 4.05 13.35
C GLY A 210 -24.39 2.53 13.17
N GLN A 211 -23.87 1.97 12.08
CA GLN A 211 -23.90 0.54 11.78
C GLN A 211 -22.49 -0.05 11.83
N LYS A 212 -22.30 -1.08 12.66
CA LYS A 212 -21.03 -1.80 12.75
C LYS A 212 -20.82 -2.69 11.53
N VAL A 213 -19.66 -2.57 10.90
CA VAL A 213 -19.20 -3.36 9.76
C VAL A 213 -17.87 -4.01 10.11
N ASP A 214 -17.84 -5.34 10.19
CA ASP A 214 -16.61 -6.08 10.45
C ASP A 214 -15.72 -6.11 9.19
N LEU A 215 -14.43 -5.84 9.39
CA LEU A 215 -13.43 -5.87 8.34
C LEU A 215 -12.78 -7.24 8.29
N PRO A 216 -12.73 -7.90 7.12
CA PRO A 216 -12.09 -9.20 7.00
C PRO A 216 -10.59 -9.08 7.27
N PRO A 217 -9.95 -10.10 7.87
CA PRO A 217 -8.50 -10.16 7.98
C PRO A 217 -7.85 -10.12 6.61
N MET A 218 -6.86 -9.23 6.47
CA MET A 218 -6.13 -9.05 5.22
C MET A 218 -4.86 -9.89 5.27
N LYS A 219 -4.58 -10.58 4.18
CA LYS A 219 -3.39 -11.43 4.05
C LYS A 219 -2.43 -10.82 3.05
N THR A 220 -1.15 -10.89 3.40
CA THR A 220 -0.07 -10.68 2.46
C THR A 220 -0.08 -11.81 1.43
N CYS A 221 0.03 -11.45 0.16
CA CYS A 221 0.14 -12.40 -0.92
C CYS A 221 1.63 -12.71 -1.14
N TYR A 222 2.01 -13.96 -0.90
CA TYR A 222 3.39 -14.45 -0.94
C TYR A 222 3.98 -14.53 -2.36
N GLN A 223 3.39 -13.82 -3.30
CA GLN A 223 3.94 -13.59 -4.62
C GLN A 223 3.60 -12.14 -4.96
N PRO A 224 4.58 -11.24 -5.10
CA PRO A 224 4.34 -10.04 -5.88
C PRO A 224 3.81 -10.55 -7.22
N VAL A 225 2.53 -10.33 -7.50
CA VAL A 225 1.97 -10.77 -8.77
C VAL A 225 2.62 -9.88 -9.80
N LYS A 226 3.68 -10.37 -10.43
CA LYS A 226 4.31 -9.77 -11.61
C LYS A 226 3.25 -9.72 -12.71
N LYS A 227 2.35 -8.74 -12.67
CA LYS A 227 1.58 -8.36 -13.84
C LYS A 227 2.56 -7.60 -14.71
N TRP A 228 3.10 -8.29 -15.71
CA TRP A 228 3.72 -7.67 -16.86
C TRP A 228 2.78 -6.58 -17.39
N ILE A 229 3.10 -5.31 -17.14
CA ILE A 229 2.64 -4.24 -18.03
C ILE A 229 3.60 -4.33 -19.19
N GLY A 230 3.13 -4.89 -20.30
CA GLY A 230 3.88 -4.91 -21.54
C GLY A 230 4.31 -3.49 -21.86
N ILE A 231 5.60 -3.20 -21.71
CA ILE A 231 6.19 -2.06 -22.37
C ILE A 231 6.23 -2.50 -23.83
N GLU A 232 5.18 -2.15 -24.59
CA GLU A 232 5.39 -1.91 -26.01
C GLU A 232 6.64 -1.04 -26.12
N PRO A 233 7.68 -1.45 -26.86
CA PRO A 233 8.76 -0.55 -27.17
C PRO A 233 8.19 0.51 -28.12
N LEU A 234 7.53 1.52 -27.56
CA LEU A 234 7.30 2.81 -28.22
C LEU A 234 8.65 3.53 -28.27
N MET A 235 9.43 2.97 -29.20
CA MET A 235 10.54 3.44 -30.00
C MET A 235 11.26 4.74 -29.62
N ARG A 236 12.57 4.71 -29.94
CA ARG A 236 13.36 5.68 -30.74
C ARG A 236 14.57 6.23 -29.96
N PRO A 237 15.56 6.80 -30.66
CA PRO A 237 16.29 6.35 -31.84
C PRO A 237 17.79 6.18 -31.55
#